data_AF-A0A9E4RLX9-F1
#
_entry.id   AF-A0A9E4RLX9-F1
#
_cell.length_a   1.000
_cell.length_b   1.000
_cell.length_c   1.000
_cell.angle_alpha   90.00
_cell.angle_beta   90.00
_cell.angle_gamma   90.00
#
_symmetry.space_group_name_H-M   'P 1'
#
loop_
_entity.id
_entity.type
_entity.pdbx_description
1 polymer ?
#
loop_
_entity_poly.entity_id
_entity_poly.type
_entity_poly.pdbx_seq_one_letter_code
_entity_poly.pdbx_strand_id
1 'polypeptide(L)' 'MAISNETLRAMIRDFKGLELSDEELELVRPELEIYLAEVENIRELDLAGVMSSRLLHAKEGG' A
#
# COMPACT_ATOMS: atom_id res chain seq x y z
N MET A 1 12.97 -1.33 1.54
CA MET A 1 13.61 -1.31 0.21
C MET A 1 13.39 0.08 -0.39
N ALA A 2 14.44 0.75 -0.88
CA ALA A 2 14.25 2.03 -1.56
C ALA A 2 13.76 1.81 -3.00
N ILE A 3 12.65 2.44 -3.39
CA ILE A 3 12.13 2.38 -4.75
C ILE A 3 12.95 3.29 -5.66
N SER A 4 13.33 2.80 -6.85
CA SER A 4 14.08 3.62 -7.82
C SER A 4 13.19 4.66 -8.51
N ASN A 5 13.78 5.76 -9.00
CA ASN A 5 13.06 6.74 -9.81
C ASN A 5 12.47 6.15 -11.09
N GLU A 6 13.12 5.15 -11.68
CA GLU A 6 12.60 4.42 -12.83
C GLU A 6 11.29 3.69 -12.47
N THR A 7 11.27 3.03 -11.32
CA THR A 7 10.07 2.35 -10.80
C THR A 7 8.95 3.34 -10.51
N LEU A 8 9.24 4.50 -9.89
CA LEU A 8 8.24 5.53 -9.64
C LEU A 8 7.63 6.07 -10.94
N ARG A 9 8.46 6.35 -11.96
CA ARG A 9 7.97 6.77 -13.28
C ARG A 9 7.13 5.69 -13.95
N ALA A 10 7.53 4.42 -13.86
CA ALA A 10 6.75 3.32 -14.39
C ALA A 10 5.36 3.25 -13.72
N MET A 11 5.30 3.39 -12.38
CA MET A 11 4.03 3.43 -11.64
C MET A 11 3.16 4.62 -12.05
N ILE A 12 3.73 5.82 -12.14
CA ILE A 12 3.00 7.03 -12.60
C ILE A 12 2.37 6.78 -13.97
N ARG A 13 3.14 6.23 -14.92
CA ARG A 13 2.62 5.90 -16.26
C ARG A 13 1.50 4.86 -16.21
N ASP A 14 1.70 3.77 -15.49
CA ASP A 14 0.79 2.63 -15.48
C ASP A 14 -0.55 2.98 -14.78
N PHE A 15 -0.51 3.86 -13.78
CA PHE A 15 -1.69 4.37 -13.08
C PHE A 15 -2.27 5.68 -13.67
N LYS A 16 -1.75 6.14 -14.82
CA LYS A 16 -2.14 7.41 -15.46
C LYS A 16 -2.05 8.62 -14.50
N GLY A 17 -1.00 8.64 -13.70
CA GLY A 17 -0.68 9.73 -12.78
C GLY A 17 -0.13 10.97 -13.49
N LEU A 18 0.16 11.99 -12.70
CA LEU A 18 0.80 13.21 -13.17
C LEU A 18 2.28 12.95 -13.45
N GLU A 19 2.78 13.41 -14.60
CA GLU A 19 4.21 13.41 -14.86
C GLU A 19 4.92 14.34 -13.86
N LEU A 20 6.01 13.84 -13.28
CA LEU A 20 6.83 14.56 -12.29
C LEU A 20 8.27 14.63 -12.79
N SER A 21 8.92 15.76 -12.53
CA SER A 21 10.37 15.92 -12.73
C SER A 21 11.16 15.09 -11.71
N ASP A 22 12.47 14.96 -11.93
CA ASP A 22 13.35 14.25 -10.99
C ASP A 22 13.37 14.94 -9.63
N GLU A 23 13.39 16.27 -9.62
CA GLU A 23 13.35 17.07 -8.40
C GLU A 23 12.02 16.86 -7.64
N GLU A 24 10.90 16.81 -8.35
CA GLU A 24 9.58 16.55 -7.75
C GLU A 24 9.47 15.12 -7.20
N LEU A 25 10.06 14.14 -7.88
CA LEU A 25 10.13 12.75 -7.40
C LEU A 25 10.94 12.64 -6.10
N GLU A 26 12.05 13.36 -5.98
CA GLU A 26 12.84 13.39 -4.75
C GLU A 26 12.09 14.07 -3.59
N LEU A 27 11.23 15.06 -3.88
CA LEU A 27 10.40 15.70 -2.85
C LEU A 27 9.35 14.76 -2.28
N VAL A 28 8.75 13.90 -3.10
CA VAL A 28 7.69 12.97 -2.65
C VAL A 28 8.23 11.64 -2.14
N ARG A 29 9.50 11.30 -2.43
CA ARG A 29 10.13 10.04 -2.03
C ARG A 29 10.00 9.74 -0.53
N PRO A 30 10.31 10.66 0.40
CA PRO A 30 10.27 10.35 1.83
C PRO A 30 8.89 9.88 2.30
N GLU A 31 7.83 10.53 1.83
CA GLU A 31 6.45 10.15 2.16
C GLU A 31 6.08 8.76 1.60
N LEU A 32 6.50 8.46 0.37
CA LEU A 32 6.27 7.15 -0.24
C LEU A 32 7.01 6.04 0.51
N GLU A 33 8.24 6.29 0.97
CA GLU A 33 9.00 5.34 1.77
C GLU A 33 8.34 5.05 3.12
N ILE A 34 7.74 6.08 3.76
CA ILE A 34 6.94 5.91 4.98
C ILE A 34 5.73 5.01 4.71
N TYR A 35 4.97 5.28 3.65
CA TYR A 35 3.80 4.46 3.32
C TYR A 35 4.18 3.01 3.02
N LEU A 36 5.29 2.79 2.33
CA LEU A 36 5.77 1.44 2.03
C LEU A 36 6.20 0.69 3.29
N ALA A 37 6.87 1.36 4.23
CA ALA A 37 7.20 0.77 5.52
C ALA A 37 5.93 0.32 6.26
N GLU A 38 4.88 1.15 6.22
CA GLU A 38 3.62 0.85 6.89
C GLU A 38 2.83 -0.28 6.22
N VAL A 39 2.98 -0.46 4.90
CA VAL A 39 2.43 -1.62 4.19
C VAL A 39 3.11 -2.93 4.61
N GLU A 40 4.41 -2.91 4.92
CA GLU A 40 5.08 -4.12 5.43
C GLU A 40 4.52 -4.53 6.80
N ASN A 41 4.17 -3.57 7.67
CA ASN A 41 3.50 -3.88 8.93
C ASN A 41 2.17 -4.63 8.72
N ILE A 42 1.45 -4.32 7.64
CA ILE A 42 0.21 -5.04 7.29
C ILE A 42 0.50 -6.47 6.84
N ARG A 43 1.61 -6.72 6.13
CA ARG A 43 1.99 -8.08 5.69
C ARG A 43 2.37 -8.98 6.84
N GLU A 44 2.89 -8.41 7.92
CA GLU A 44 3.25 -9.14 9.14
C GLU A 44 2.05 -9.41 10.06
N LEU A 45 0.86 -8.87 9.75
CA LEU A 45 -0.34 -9.15 10.53
C LEU A 45 -0.79 -10.62 10.35
N ASP A 46 -0.70 -11.40 11.43
CA ASP A 46 -1.33 -12.71 11.49
C ASP A 46 -2.85 -12.56 11.72
N LEU A 47 -3.61 -12.78 10.66
CA LEU A 47 -5.07 -12.75 10.67
C LEU A 47 -5.70 -14.13 10.91
N ALA A 48 -4.91 -15.20 11.12
CA ALA A 48 -5.42 -16.56 11.24
C ALA A 48 -6.41 -16.74 12.41
N GLY A 49 -6.27 -15.93 13.47
CA GLY A 49 -7.16 -15.93 14.63
C GLY A 49 -8.34 -14.94 14.55
N VAL A 50 -8.43 -14.10 13.52
CA VAL A 50 -9.44 -13.03 13.45
C VAL A 50 -10.69 -13.54 12.73
N MET A 51 -11.73 -13.85 13.50
CA MET A 51 -13.07 -14.11 12.96
C MET A 51 -13.62 -12.86 12.28
N SER A 52 -13.99 -12.98 11.00
CA SER A 52 -14.64 -11.88 10.28
C SER A 52 -15.92 -11.49 11.01
N SER A 53 -16.04 -10.22 11.41
CA SER A 53 -17.27 -9.69 12.02
C SER A 53 -18.49 -9.82 11.10
N ARG A 54 -18.28 -9.99 9.78
CA ARG A 54 -19.32 -10.28 8.80
C ARG A 54 -19.90 -11.69 8.92
N LEU A 55 -19.15 -12.66 9.46
CA LEU A 55 -19.60 -14.04 9.64
C LEU A 55 -20.40 -14.26 10.94
N LEU A 56 -20.44 -13.28 11.85
CA LEU A 56 -21.17 -13.38 13.13
C LEU A 56 -22.70 -13.42 12.98
N HIS A 57 -23.26 -13.20 11.79
CA HIS A 57 -24.70 -13.27 11.55
C HIS A 57 -25.21 -14.67 11.12
N ALA A 58 -24.33 -15.68 11.04
CA ALA A 58 -24.73 -17.03 10.64
C ALA A 58 -25.42 -17.85 11.75
N LYS A 59 -25.92 -17.21 12.82
CA LYS A 59 -26.73 -17.82 13.88
C LYS A 59 -28.07 -17.10 14.10
N GLU A 60 -28.80 -16.84 13.02
CA GLU A 60 -30.24 -16.60 13.07
C GLU A 60 -30.90 -17.47 11.99
N GLY A 61 -31.12 -18.74 12.31
CA GLY A 61 -31.64 -19.72 11.35
C GLY A 61 -31.50 -21.15 11.85
N GLY A 62 -32.11 -21.44 12.99
CA GLY A 62 -32.30 -22.78 13.56
C GLY A 62 -33.68 -22.88 14.14
#